data_AF-A0A2U1XP27-F1
#
_entry.id   AF-A0A2U1XP27-F1
#
_cell.length_a   1.000
_cell.length_b   1.000
_cell.length_c   1.000
_cell.angle_alpha   90.00
_cell.angle_beta   90.00
_cell.angle_gamma   90.00
#
_symmetry.space_group_name_H-M   'P 1'
#
loop_
_entity.id
_entity.type
_entity.pdbx_description
1 polymer ?
#
loop_
_entity_poly.entity_id
_entity_poly.type
_entity_poly.pdbx_seq_one_letter_code
_entity_poly.pdbx_strand_id
1 'polypeptide(L)'
;MLSLPLPVTAADAFGAAAFAGSCLWPLMKKRRALLAGQAATNLMFITHYVLLGAHTAAALCLLVVAQALAALPEGRSRWQTAIFAATVPGVAAIALFTWSGLPSALSSLGITFSTLARWQSDAVRMRILLLVAGGFWVSHNALVMSPFAMASDAFCAAANLLRLRGALRREEAPAAVPAANANALPSGAAAA
;
A
#
# COMPACT_ATOMS: atom_id res chain seq x y z
N MET A 1 7.08 38.33 14.41
CA MET A 1 7.62 38.51 13.05
C MET A 1 7.28 37.26 12.28
N LEU A 2 6.25 37.32 11.45
CA LEU A 2 5.59 36.16 10.84
C LEU A 2 5.50 36.45 9.34
N SER A 3 6.61 36.19 8.64
CA SER A 3 6.70 36.34 7.19
C SER A 3 7.90 35.54 6.69
N LEU A 4 7.65 34.28 6.36
CA LEU A 4 8.40 33.60 5.31
C LEU A 4 7.35 32.96 4.39
N PRO A 5 7.18 33.43 3.14
CA PRO A 5 6.55 32.60 2.14
C PRO A 5 7.49 31.41 1.98
N LEU A 6 7.12 30.24 2.49
CA LEU A 6 7.90 29.02 2.22
C LEU A 6 7.88 28.87 0.69
N PRO A 7 9.02 29.06 -0.02
CA PRO A 7 9.04 28.80 -1.44
C PRO A 7 8.75 27.32 -1.58
N VAL A 8 7.59 26.98 -2.17
CA VAL A 8 7.24 25.59 -2.46
C VAL A 8 8.39 25.02 -3.28
N THR A 9 9.14 24.09 -2.68
CA THR A 9 10.31 23.52 -3.35
C THR A 9 9.84 22.52 -4.40
N ALA A 10 10.73 22.14 -5.33
CA ALA A 10 10.42 21.05 -6.26
C ALA A 10 10.11 19.75 -5.49
N ALA A 11 10.81 19.49 -4.37
CA ALA A 11 10.53 18.36 -3.51
C ALA A 11 9.09 18.43 -2.97
N ASP A 12 8.65 19.59 -2.47
CA ASP A 12 7.30 19.79 -1.95
C ASP A 12 6.23 19.57 -3.03
N ALA A 13 6.46 20.06 -4.25
CA ALA A 13 5.54 19.87 -5.36
C ALA A 13 5.37 18.38 -5.71
N PHE A 14 6.47 17.63 -5.83
CA PHE A 14 6.41 16.19 -6.08
C PHE A 14 5.81 15.42 -4.90
N GLY A 15 6.11 15.83 -3.66
CA GLY A 15 5.54 15.24 -2.46
C GLY A 15 4.02 15.44 -2.39
N ALA A 16 3.54 16.66 -2.63
CA ALA A 16 2.12 16.98 -2.68
C ALA A 16 1.39 16.23 -3.80
N ALA A 17 1.99 16.14 -4.99
CA ALA A 17 1.45 15.36 -6.10
C ALA A 17 1.38 13.86 -5.76
N ALA A 18 2.42 13.31 -5.12
CA ALA A 18 2.43 11.92 -4.66
C ALA A 18 1.37 11.66 -3.58
N PHE A 19 1.18 12.59 -2.65
CA PHE A 19 0.11 12.51 -1.66
C PHE A 19 -1.28 12.50 -2.32
N ALA A 20 -1.54 13.43 -3.25
CA ALA A 20 -2.79 13.46 -4.00
C ALA A 20 -2.99 12.15 -4.78
N GLY A 21 -1.95 11.66 -5.45
CA GLY A 21 -1.95 10.35 -6.11
C GLY A 21 -2.32 9.22 -5.15
N SER A 22 -1.75 9.21 -3.94
CA SER A 22 -2.01 8.21 -2.89
C SER A 22 -3.45 8.18 -2.43
N CYS A 23 -4.13 9.33 -2.43
CA CYS A 23 -5.56 9.44 -2.14
C CYS A 23 -6.43 8.95 -3.31
N LEU A 24 -5.97 9.14 -4.56
CA LEU A 24 -6.77 8.92 -5.77
C LEU A 24 -6.68 7.49 -6.32
N TRP A 25 -5.48 6.92 -6.43
CA TRP A 25 -5.30 5.60 -7.06
C TRP A 25 -6.10 4.48 -6.38
N PRO A 26 -6.31 4.44 -5.05
CA PRO A 26 -7.11 3.40 -4.41
C PRO A 26 -8.60 3.47 -4.75
N LEU A 27 -9.08 4.60 -5.27
CA LEU A 27 -10.48 4.81 -5.67
C LEU A 27 -10.76 4.31 -7.09
N MET A 28 -9.72 3.94 -7.84
CA MET A 28 -9.85 3.47 -9.22
C MET A 28 -10.50 2.09 -9.27
N LYS A 29 -11.60 1.96 -10.02
CA LYS A 29 -12.39 0.72 -10.12
C LYS A 29 -11.71 -0.38 -10.94
N LYS A 30 -10.90 0.00 -11.93
CA LYS A 30 -10.22 -0.96 -12.82
C LYS A 30 -8.87 -1.33 -12.21
N ARG A 31 -8.61 -2.63 -12.04
CA ARG A 31 -7.35 -3.15 -11.48
C ARG A 31 -6.10 -2.59 -12.17
N ARG A 32 -6.10 -2.53 -13.51
CA ARG A 32 -4.97 -1.97 -14.29
C ARG A 32 -4.75 -0.49 -14.00
N ALA A 33 -5.83 0.28 -13.85
CA ALA A 33 -5.73 1.71 -13.51
C ALA A 33 -5.20 1.90 -12.09
N LEU A 34 -5.69 1.12 -11.13
CA LEU A 34 -5.22 1.09 -9.74
C LEU A 34 -3.70 0.84 -9.68
N LEU A 35 -3.19 -0.17 -10.39
CA LEU A 35 -1.75 -0.49 -10.44
C LEU A 35 -0.93 0.60 -11.14
N ALA A 36 -1.44 1.14 -12.26
CA ALA A 36 -0.78 2.24 -12.97
C ALA A 36 -0.72 3.52 -12.11
N GLY A 37 -1.79 3.83 -11.39
CA GLY A 37 -1.86 4.96 -10.46
C GLY A 37 -0.90 4.77 -9.27
N GLN A 38 -0.79 3.56 -8.74
CA GLN A 38 0.20 3.24 -7.72
C GLN A 38 1.64 3.42 -8.24
N ALA A 39 1.93 2.94 -9.45
CA ALA A 39 3.24 3.11 -10.08
C ALA A 39 3.57 4.59 -10.31
N ALA A 40 2.64 5.36 -10.89
CA ALA A 40 2.80 6.80 -11.12
C ALA A 40 3.02 7.57 -9.80
N THR A 41 2.25 7.24 -8.76
CA THR A 41 2.41 7.82 -7.41
C THR A 41 3.80 7.53 -6.84
N ASN A 42 4.29 6.30 -6.99
CA ASN A 42 5.63 5.95 -6.53
C ASN A 42 6.72 6.66 -7.34
N LEU A 43 6.55 6.88 -8.64
CA LEU A 43 7.48 7.69 -9.43
C LEU A 43 7.58 9.13 -8.89
N MET A 44 6.47 9.72 -8.45
CA MET A 44 6.48 11.04 -7.80
C MET A 44 7.22 10.98 -6.45
N PHE A 45 7.00 9.95 -5.63
CA PHE A 45 7.75 9.76 -4.38
C PHE A 45 9.24 9.50 -4.61
N ILE A 46 9.63 8.80 -5.68
CA ILE A 46 11.04 8.61 -6.06
C ILE A 46 11.70 9.97 -6.28
N THR A 47 11.10 10.80 -7.14
CA THR A 47 11.63 12.15 -7.41
C THR A 47 11.70 12.98 -6.12
N HIS A 48 10.64 12.94 -5.31
CA HIS A 48 10.60 13.61 -4.01
C HIS A 48 11.76 13.17 -3.09
N TYR A 49 11.96 11.87 -2.88
CA TYR A 49 13.00 11.35 -2.00
C TYR A 49 14.41 11.58 -2.55
N VAL A 50 14.61 11.56 -3.88
CA VAL A 50 15.90 11.94 -4.48
C VAL A 50 16.23 13.39 -4.17
N LEU A 51 15.26 14.31 -4.29
CA LEU A 51 15.44 15.72 -3.97
C LEU A 51 15.69 15.97 -2.48
N LEU A 52 15.19 15.10 -1.60
CA LEU A 52 15.48 15.12 -0.16
C LEU A 52 16.80 14.41 0.21
N GLY A 53 17.49 13.78 -0.73
CA GLY A 53 18.70 12.97 -0.46
C GLY A 53 18.42 11.60 0.17
N ALA A 54 17.16 11.19 0.28
CA ALA A 54 16.73 9.89 0.83
C ALA A 54 16.82 8.77 -0.22
N HIS A 55 18.03 8.49 -0.71
CA HIS A 55 18.25 7.60 -1.87
C HIS A 55 17.83 6.15 -1.65
N THR A 56 17.95 5.62 -0.43
CA THR A 56 17.44 4.27 -0.11
C THR A 56 15.93 4.19 -0.35
N ALA A 57 15.16 5.11 0.22
CA ALA A 57 13.71 5.13 0.06
C ALA A 57 13.30 5.30 -1.41
N ALA A 58 13.98 6.15 -2.16
CA ALA A 58 13.77 6.29 -3.60
C ALA A 58 13.98 4.97 -4.34
N ALA A 59 15.11 4.28 -4.12
CA ALA A 59 15.40 3.00 -4.75
C ALA A 59 14.40 1.91 -4.35
N LEU A 60 13.92 1.91 -3.10
CA LEU A 60 12.89 0.98 -2.63
C LEU A 60 11.52 1.26 -3.27
N CYS A 61 11.15 2.52 -3.48
CA CYS A 61 9.96 2.88 -4.26
C CYS A 61 10.07 2.39 -5.72
N LEU A 62 11.27 2.32 -6.30
CA LEU A 62 11.46 1.74 -7.63
C LEU A 62 11.12 0.24 -7.64
N LEU A 63 11.42 -0.49 -6.56
CA LEU A 63 10.95 -1.88 -6.42
C LEU A 63 9.43 -1.96 -6.38
N VAL A 64 8.74 -1.02 -5.71
CA VAL A 64 7.27 -0.95 -5.74
C VAL A 64 6.74 -0.74 -7.16
N VAL A 65 7.38 0.16 -7.93
CA VAL A 65 7.02 0.37 -9.34
C VAL A 65 7.19 -0.93 -10.14
N ALA A 66 8.33 -1.61 -9.99
CA ALA A 66 8.58 -2.89 -10.66
C ALA A 66 7.52 -3.95 -10.29
N GLN A 67 7.15 -4.05 -9.01
CA GLN A 67 6.09 -4.95 -8.55
C GLN A 67 4.71 -4.60 -9.14
N ALA A 68 4.36 -3.31 -9.18
CA ALA A 68 3.09 -2.85 -9.74
C ALA A 68 2.98 -3.15 -11.24
N LEU A 69 4.07 -2.91 -11.99
CA LEU A 69 4.15 -3.22 -13.42
C LEU A 69 4.11 -4.73 -13.68
N ALA A 70 4.85 -5.52 -12.89
CA ALA A 70 4.82 -6.98 -12.97
C ALA A 70 3.41 -7.52 -12.71
N ALA A 71 2.64 -6.88 -11.83
CA ALA A 71 1.28 -7.26 -11.51
C ALA A 71 0.25 -6.83 -12.57
N LEU A 72 0.59 -6.06 -13.61
CA LEU A 72 -0.37 -5.61 -14.63
C LEU A 72 -1.04 -6.74 -15.43
N PRO A 73 -0.31 -7.76 -15.92
CA PRO A 73 -0.93 -8.91 -16.59
C PRO A 73 -1.92 -9.65 -15.68
N GLU A 74 -2.94 -10.24 -16.29
CA GLU A 74 -3.93 -11.05 -15.57
C GLU A 74 -3.36 -12.45 -15.25
N GLY A 75 -3.76 -12.99 -14.08
CA GLY A 75 -3.24 -14.26 -13.56
C GLY A 75 -1.94 -14.15 -12.78
N ARG A 76 -1.58 -15.21 -12.05
CA ARG A 76 -0.30 -15.35 -11.32
C ARG A 76 0.71 -16.07 -12.19
N SER A 77 1.67 -15.34 -12.75
CA SER A 77 2.76 -15.94 -13.53
C SER A 77 3.98 -16.28 -12.65
N ARG A 78 4.81 -17.22 -13.12
CA ARG A 78 6.11 -17.50 -12.49
C ARG A 78 6.99 -16.25 -12.43
N TRP A 79 6.89 -15.37 -13.44
CA TRP A 79 7.60 -14.11 -13.50
C TRP A 79 7.20 -13.12 -12.41
N GLN A 80 5.89 -12.97 -12.16
CA GLN A 80 5.40 -12.14 -11.04
C GLN A 80 5.90 -12.66 -9.70
N THR A 81 5.84 -13.97 -9.49
CA THR A 81 6.33 -14.60 -8.27
C THR A 81 7.83 -14.36 -8.11
N ALA A 82 8.61 -14.49 -9.19
CA ALA A 82 10.04 -14.21 -9.20
C ALA A 82 10.37 -12.76 -8.86
N ILE A 83 9.66 -11.77 -9.42
CA ILE A 83 9.89 -10.34 -9.11
C ILE A 83 9.59 -10.03 -7.65
N PHE A 84 8.48 -10.53 -7.13
CA PHE A 84 8.15 -10.33 -5.72
C PHE A 84 9.16 -11.04 -4.81
N ALA A 85 9.61 -12.25 -5.17
CA ALA A 85 10.61 -12.99 -4.41
C ALA A 85 11.97 -12.28 -4.43
N ALA A 86 12.36 -11.73 -5.58
CA ALA A 86 13.58 -10.95 -5.77
C ALA A 86 13.54 -9.60 -5.03
N THR A 87 12.36 -9.15 -4.57
CA THR A 87 12.27 -7.91 -3.79
C THR A 87 13.03 -8.03 -2.48
N VAL A 88 12.96 -9.16 -1.76
CA VAL A 88 13.67 -9.31 -0.47
C VAL A 88 15.20 -9.18 -0.62
N PRO A 89 15.89 -9.92 -1.50
CA PRO A 89 17.31 -9.70 -1.75
C PRO A 89 17.58 -8.32 -2.38
N GLY A 90 16.65 -7.79 -3.18
CA GLY A 90 16.75 -6.43 -3.72
C GLY A 90 16.76 -5.35 -2.64
N VAL A 91 15.94 -5.48 -1.60
CA VAL A 91 15.92 -4.58 -0.45
C VAL A 91 17.26 -4.63 0.28
N ALA A 92 17.82 -5.82 0.51
CA ALA A 92 19.12 -5.99 1.15
C ALA A 92 20.25 -5.36 0.33
N ALA A 93 20.27 -5.59 -1.00
CA ALA A 93 21.25 -5.00 -1.89
C ALA A 93 21.15 -3.47 -1.91
N ILE A 94 19.95 -2.91 -2.04
CA ILE A 94 19.73 -1.46 -2.00
C ILE A 94 20.20 -0.87 -0.67
N ALA A 95 19.85 -1.50 0.46
CA ALA A 95 20.28 -1.06 1.77
C ALA A 95 21.81 -1.06 1.89
N LEU A 96 22.48 -2.09 1.37
CA LEU A 96 23.94 -2.19 1.37
C LEU A 96 24.61 -1.07 0.57
N PHE A 97 24.11 -0.75 -0.64
CA PHE A 97 24.73 0.24 -1.52
C PHE A 97 24.35 1.69 -1.21
N THR A 98 23.22 1.93 -0.56
CA THR A 98 22.69 3.29 -0.32
C THR A 98 22.60 3.64 1.17
N TRP A 99 23.28 2.87 2.02
CA TRP A 99 23.17 2.97 3.48
C TRP A 99 23.43 4.40 3.99
N SER A 100 22.46 4.97 4.69
CA SER A 100 22.56 6.27 5.36
C SER A 100 22.17 6.21 6.84
N GLY A 101 22.20 5.01 7.42
CA GLY A 101 21.88 4.77 8.84
C GLY A 101 20.42 4.40 9.08
N LEU A 102 19.84 4.95 10.15
CA LEU A 102 18.50 4.57 10.61
C LEU A 102 17.39 4.80 9.56
N PRO A 103 17.37 5.89 8.77
CA PRO A 103 16.36 6.06 7.71
C PRO A 103 16.38 4.91 6.68
N SER A 104 17.56 4.45 6.27
CA SER A 104 17.68 3.28 5.38
C SER A 104 17.08 2.03 6.01
N ALA A 105 17.38 1.76 7.29
CA ALA A 105 16.81 0.60 8.00
C ALA A 105 15.27 0.65 8.06
N LEU A 106 14.71 1.81 8.41
CA LEU A 106 13.26 1.99 8.53
C LEU A 106 12.55 1.84 7.18
N SER A 107 13.06 2.48 6.13
CA SER A 107 12.49 2.34 4.78
C SER A 107 12.59 0.90 4.26
N SER A 108 13.72 0.21 4.51
CA SER A 108 13.92 -1.21 4.17
C SER A 108 12.95 -2.15 4.92
N LEU A 109 12.67 -1.89 6.20
CA LEU A 109 11.63 -2.64 6.92
C LEU A 109 10.25 -2.32 6.36
N GLY A 110 9.94 -1.04 6.13
CA GLY A 110 8.67 -0.59 5.56
C GLY A 110 8.33 -1.28 4.24
N ILE A 111 9.27 -1.35 3.29
CA ILE A 111 9.06 -2.03 2.02
C ILE A 111 8.97 -3.57 2.16
N THR A 112 9.70 -4.15 3.11
CA THR A 112 9.69 -5.60 3.38
C THR A 112 8.32 -6.03 3.88
N PHE A 113 7.79 -5.34 4.90
CA PHE A 113 6.43 -5.59 5.40
C PHE A 113 5.36 -5.26 4.35
N SER A 114 5.54 -4.18 3.57
CA SER A 114 4.63 -3.86 2.46
C SER A 114 4.56 -4.98 1.42
N THR A 115 5.70 -5.59 1.09
CA THR A 115 5.79 -6.71 0.14
C THR A 115 5.18 -7.98 0.73
N LEU A 116 5.47 -8.29 1.99
CA LEU A 116 4.89 -9.44 2.68
C LEU A 116 3.36 -9.32 2.79
N ALA A 117 2.85 -8.12 3.02
CA ALA A 117 1.42 -7.85 3.01
C ALA A 117 0.78 -8.17 1.66
N ARG A 118 1.41 -7.77 0.55
CA ARG A 118 0.92 -8.05 -0.81
C ARG A 118 0.89 -9.54 -1.16
N TRP A 119 1.62 -10.39 -0.42
CA TRP A 119 1.58 -11.84 -0.58
C TRP A 119 0.50 -12.54 0.24
N GLN A 120 -0.13 -11.85 1.20
CA GLN A 120 -1.17 -12.46 1.99
C GLN A 120 -2.46 -12.64 1.16
N SER A 121 -3.02 -13.85 1.19
CA SER A 121 -4.38 -14.11 0.70
C SER A 121 -5.44 -13.70 1.73
N ASP A 122 -5.08 -13.72 3.01
CA ASP A 122 -5.93 -13.30 4.12
C ASP A 122 -5.97 -11.76 4.22
N ALA A 123 -7.19 -11.22 4.14
CA ALA A 123 -7.45 -9.79 4.15
C ALA A 123 -7.07 -9.11 5.48
N VAL A 124 -7.28 -9.78 6.61
CA VAL A 124 -6.95 -9.27 7.95
C VAL A 124 -5.44 -9.23 8.13
N ARG A 125 -4.75 -10.34 7.84
CA ARG A 125 -3.27 -10.41 7.91
C ARG A 125 -2.60 -9.40 6.99
N MET A 126 -3.10 -9.27 5.76
CA MET A 126 -2.65 -8.24 4.82
C MET A 126 -2.69 -6.84 5.45
N ARG A 127 -3.82 -6.47 6.06
CA ARG A 127 -4.01 -5.13 6.63
C ARG A 127 -3.13 -4.88 7.84
N ILE A 128 -2.98 -5.87 8.73
CA ILE A 128 -2.07 -5.76 9.88
C ILE A 128 -0.64 -5.50 9.41
N LEU A 129 -0.16 -6.25 8.41
CA LEU A 129 1.18 -6.06 7.85
C LEU A 129 1.33 -4.69 7.17
N LEU A 130 0.31 -4.18 6.49
CA LEU A 130 0.31 -2.82 5.95
C LEU A 130 0.37 -1.75 7.04
N LEU A 131 -0.26 -1.97 8.19
CA LEU A 131 -0.19 -1.05 9.33
C LEU A 131 1.20 -1.05 9.97
N VAL A 132 1.80 -2.22 10.13
CA VAL A 132 3.20 -2.35 10.59
C VAL A 132 4.15 -1.65 9.61
N ALA A 133 3.98 -1.90 8.31
CA ALA A 133 4.74 -1.20 7.26
C ALA A 133 4.57 0.33 7.35
N GLY A 134 3.33 0.80 7.55
CA GLY A 134 3.02 2.21 7.73
C GLY A 134 3.76 2.83 8.92
N GLY A 135 3.88 2.12 10.04
CA GLY A 135 4.66 2.58 11.19
C GLY A 135 6.13 2.84 10.85
N PHE A 136 6.75 1.94 10.10
CA PHE A 136 8.13 2.12 9.62
C PHE A 136 8.27 3.26 8.61
N TRP A 137 7.33 3.39 7.67
CA TRP A 137 7.32 4.47 6.68
C TRP A 137 7.13 5.84 7.31
N VAL A 138 6.17 6.00 8.23
CA VAL A 138 5.98 7.27 8.97
C VAL A 138 7.25 7.63 9.73
N SER A 139 7.88 6.65 10.39
CA SER A 139 9.11 6.88 11.16
C SER A 139 10.26 7.33 10.24
N HIS A 140 10.43 6.68 9.09
CA HIS A 140 11.38 7.13 8.06
C HIS A 140 11.08 8.55 7.60
N ASN A 141 9.82 8.83 7.25
CA ASN A 141 9.38 10.10 6.68
C ASN A 141 9.50 11.27 7.68
N ALA A 142 9.35 10.99 8.97
CA ALA A 142 9.67 11.95 10.03
C ALA A 142 11.17 12.28 10.07
N LEU A 143 12.06 11.28 9.94
CA LEU A 143 13.52 11.52 9.96
C LEU A 143 14.02 12.27 8.73
N VAL A 144 13.40 12.07 7.55
CA VAL A 144 13.74 12.80 6.32
C VAL A 144 12.93 14.09 6.15
N MET A 145 12.17 14.49 7.18
CA MET A 145 11.37 15.73 7.21
C MET A 145 10.41 15.87 6.03
N SER A 146 9.73 14.77 5.65
CA SER A 146 8.76 14.75 4.55
C SER A 146 7.30 14.81 5.05
N PRO A 147 6.69 15.99 5.18
CA PRO A 147 5.31 16.10 5.68
C PRO A 147 4.29 15.46 4.73
N PHE A 148 4.49 15.54 3.42
CA PHE A 148 3.55 14.96 2.44
C PHE A 148 3.59 13.43 2.42
N ALA A 149 4.77 12.83 2.58
CA ALA A 149 4.87 11.38 2.68
C ALA A 149 4.25 10.88 4.00
N MET A 150 4.49 11.57 5.11
CA MET A 150 3.82 11.27 6.39
C MET A 150 2.29 11.37 6.28
N ALA A 151 1.77 12.39 5.58
CA ALA A 151 0.33 12.52 5.34
C ALA A 151 -0.23 11.36 4.51
N SER A 152 0.51 10.90 3.50
CA SER A 152 0.15 9.73 2.70
C SER A 152 0.10 8.46 3.54
N ASP A 153 1.10 8.25 4.38
CA ASP A 153 1.14 7.09 5.28
C ASP A 153 -0.01 7.12 6.29
N ALA A 154 -0.33 8.30 6.86
CA ALA A 154 -1.45 8.48 7.77
C ALA A 154 -2.79 8.17 7.08
N PHE A 155 -2.98 8.66 5.86
CA PHE A 155 -4.16 8.33 5.05
C PHE A 155 -4.26 6.82 4.77
N CYS A 156 -3.16 6.20 4.36
CA CYS A 156 -3.09 4.77 4.11
C CYS A 156 -3.38 3.96 5.38
N ALA A 157 -2.83 4.35 6.52
CA ALA A 157 -3.05 3.72 7.81
C ALA A 157 -4.53 3.84 8.23
N ALA A 158 -5.12 5.04 8.12
CA ALA A 158 -6.53 5.26 8.41
C ALA A 158 -7.44 4.38 7.51
N ALA A 159 -7.17 4.33 6.21
CA ALA A 159 -7.92 3.49 5.27
C ALA A 159 -7.80 1.99 5.61
N ASN A 160 -6.60 1.51 5.97
CA ASN A 160 -6.40 0.12 6.36
C ASN A 160 -7.06 -0.22 7.70
N LEU A 161 -7.00 0.68 8.69
CA LEU A 161 -7.66 0.53 9.99
C LEU A 161 -9.18 0.43 9.84
N LEU A 162 -9.79 1.32 9.05
CA LEU A 162 -11.23 1.29 8.80
C LEU A 162 -11.66 -0.02 8.16
N ARG A 163 -10.92 -0.49 7.15
CA ARG A 163 -11.20 -1.77 6.48
C ARG A 163 -10.95 -2.99 7.37
N LEU A 164 -9.97 -2.92 8.28
CA LEU A 164 -9.68 -3.98 9.25
C LEU A 164 -10.83 -4.08 10.26
N ARG A 165 -11.25 -2.95 10.85
CA ARG A 165 -12.40 -2.89 11.76
C ARG A 165 -13.68 -3.43 11.11
N GLY A 166 -13.92 -3.08 9.85
CA GLY A 166 -15.07 -3.59 9.10
C GLY A 166 -15.01 -5.10 8.82
N ALA A 167 -13.82 -5.67 8.62
CA ALA A 167 -13.64 -7.10 8.43
C ALA A 167 -13.91 -7.88 9.73
N LEU A 168 -13.32 -7.44 10.84
CA LEU A 168 -13.51 -8.09 12.15
C LEU A 168 -14.98 -8.06 12.61
N ARG A 169 -15.68 -6.93 12.43
CA ARG A 169 -17.12 -6.82 12.75
C ARG A 169 -18.00 -7.77 11.93
N ARG A 170 -17.57 -8.15 10.71
CA ARG A 170 -18.32 -9.09 9.86
C ARG A 170 -18.11 -10.54 10.28
N GLU A 171 -16.94 -10.87 10.83
CA GLU A 171 -16.69 -12.18 11.43
C GLU A 171 -17.46 -12.36 12.75
N GLU A 172 -17.63 -11.28 13.52
CA GLU A 172 -18.41 -11.30 14.77
C GLU A 172 -19.93 -11.30 14.56
N ALA A 173 -20.42 -10.83 13.41
CA ALA A 173 -21.85 -10.84 13.12
C ALA A 173 -22.33 -12.29 12.93
N PRO A 174 -23.30 -12.79 13.73
CA PRO A 174 -23.79 -14.15 13.59
C PRO A 174 -24.31 -14.38 12.17
N ALA A 175 -23.94 -15.52 11.56
CA ALA A 175 -24.43 -15.93 10.25
C ALA A 175 -25.95 -15.80 10.25
N ALA A 176 -26.47 -14.83 9.49
CA ALA A 176 -27.90 -14.62 9.37
C ALA A 176 -28.52 -15.96 8.97
N VAL A 177 -29.40 -16.50 9.83
CA VAL A 177 -30.16 -17.72 9.56
C VAL A 177 -30.78 -17.54 8.17
N PRO A 178 -30.54 -18.47 7.21
CA PRO A 178 -31.18 -18.38 5.91
C PRO A 178 -32.68 -18.25 6.17
N ALA A 179 -33.29 -17.15 5.71
CA ALA A 179 -34.73 -16.97 5.84
C ALA A 179 -35.39 -18.23 5.29
N ALA A 180 -36.02 -19.01 6.18
CA ALA A 180 -36.73 -20.22 5.80
C ALA A 180 -37.72 -19.80 4.71
N ASN A 181 -37.54 -20.37 3.52
CA ASN A 181 -38.28 -19.99 2.33
C ASN A 181 -39.75 -20.35 2.56
N ALA A 182 -40.57 -19.38 2.99
CA ALA A 182 -41.97 -19.58 3.37
C ALA A 182 -42.89 -20.00 2.20
N ASN A 183 -42.33 -20.19 1.01
CA ASN A 183 -43.02 -20.60 -0.21
C ASN A 183 -42.71 -22.04 -0.66
N ALA A 184 -42.14 -22.88 0.19
CA ALA A 184 -42.10 -24.32 -0.07
C ALA A 184 -43.51 -24.92 0.09
N LEU A 185 -44.36 -24.76 -0.93
CA LEU A 185 -45.61 -25.49 -1.06
C LEU A 185 -45.30 -27.00 -1.05
N PRO A 186 -46.01 -27.82 -0.25
CA PRO A 186 -45.88 -29.26 -0.34
C PRO A 186 -46.40 -29.73 -1.71
N SER A 187 -45.51 -30.15 -2.59
CA SER A 187 -45.83 -30.96 -3.76
C SER A 187 -46.33 -32.32 -3.28
N GLY A 188 -47.64 -32.45 -3.03
CA GLY A 188 -48.21 -33.68 -2.50
C GLY A 188 -49.70 -33.64 -2.18
N ALA A 189 -50.53 -33.48 -3.20
CA ALA A 189 -51.90 -34.01 -3.25
C ALA A 189 -52.17 -34.39 -4.73
N ALA A 190 -51.82 -35.61 -5.16
CA ALA A 190 -52.72 -36.78 -5.16
C ALA A 190 -54.09 -36.41 -5.78
N ALA A 191 -54.30 -36.62 -7.08
CA ALA A 191 -54.76 -37.89 -7.65
C ALA A 191 -56.01 -38.44 -6.96
N ALA A 192 -57.19 -38.00 -7.42
CA ALA A 192 -58.45 -38.75 -7.50
C ALA A 192 -59.45 -37.93 -8.34
#